data_AF-A0A7C3LKF9-F1
#
_entry.id   AF-A0A7C3LKF9-F1
#
_cell.length_a   1.000
_cell.length_b   1.000
_cell.length_c   1.000
_cell.angle_alpha   90.00
_cell.angle_beta   90.00
_cell.angle_gamma   90.00
#
_symmetry.space_group_name_H-M   'P 1'
#
loop_
_entity.id
_entity.type
_entity.pdbx_description
1 polymer ?
#
loop_
_entity_poly.entity_id
_entity_poly.type
_entity_poly.pdbx_seq_one_letter_code
_entity_poly.pdbx_strand_id
1 'polypeptide(L)'
;MKKFLLSILLTLALLGLTTGTVFAQETTPTPITGTVESVTVETDATTGETIVVVTLTDDLGTTQTVNLSLETATSLGLVTTDATTGETTVSDTAVGSTVEIDPTTVIGGDEEEEEQHPVGSALSEFFSESLGVDYETIMGYHDDGAGFGVIAQALWITTRMDGDTELFQTIVDAKLSGDYSAITLEDGTSPANWGQFKKAILKGETNNSLGDVMSGKGESGEDEGEGAETLNEEAHGNPNKDKEDKGQDKPGKDKGNGNGNGKGNGHGNGD
;
A
#
# COMPACT_ATOMS: atom_id res chain seq x y z
N MET A 1 25.46 43.44 13.65
CA MET A 1 26.16 42.20 14.05
C MET A 1 25.90 41.77 15.49
N LYS A 2 26.09 42.62 16.53
CA LYS A 2 25.88 42.22 17.95
C LYS A 2 24.46 41.72 18.28
N LYS A 3 23.42 42.25 17.64
CA LYS A 3 22.01 41.84 17.84
C LYS A 3 21.66 40.49 17.18
N PHE A 4 22.39 40.11 16.14
CA PHE A 4 22.16 38.85 15.40
C PHE A 4 22.80 37.66 16.14
N LEU A 5 24.01 37.86 16.68
CA LEU A 5 24.69 36.87 17.52
C LEU A 5 23.93 36.57 18.81
N LEU A 6 23.29 37.56 19.43
CA LEU A 6 22.49 37.36 20.63
C LEU A 6 21.24 36.51 20.37
N SER A 7 20.62 36.68 19.19
CA SER A 7 19.43 35.91 18.81
C SER A 7 19.75 34.44 18.59
N ILE A 8 20.85 34.13 17.89
CA ILE A 8 21.27 32.74 17.63
C ILE A 8 21.62 32.02 18.93
N LEU A 9 22.30 32.71 19.86
CA LEU A 9 22.71 32.13 21.13
C LEU A 9 21.51 31.87 22.06
N LEU A 10 20.45 32.69 21.97
CA LEU A 10 19.20 32.46 22.70
C LEU A 10 18.42 31.27 22.12
N THR A 11 18.33 31.13 20.79
CA THR A 11 17.65 30.00 20.15
C THR A 11 18.36 28.67 20.46
N LEU A 12 19.70 28.66 20.48
CA LEU A 12 20.49 27.48 20.86
C LEU A 12 20.26 27.08 22.33
N ALA A 13 20.11 28.06 23.23
CA ALA A 13 19.84 27.81 24.64
C ALA A 13 18.43 27.23 24.90
N LEU A 14 17.43 27.61 24.09
CA LEU A 14 16.09 27.04 24.18
C LEU A 14 15.99 25.61 23.64
N LEU A 15 16.84 25.23 22.68
CA LEU A 15 16.86 23.85 22.16
C LEU A 15 17.43 22.82 23.14
N GLY A 16 18.19 23.24 24.16
CA GLY A 16 18.78 22.34 25.15
C GLY A 16 17.84 21.89 26.28
N LEU A 17 16.59 22.38 26.33
CA LEU A 17 15.66 22.14 27.43
C LEU A 17 14.60 21.06 27.16
N THR A 18 14.60 20.41 25.99
CA THR A 18 13.55 19.44 25.63
C THR A 18 13.93 17.97 25.81
N THR A 19 15.11 17.63 26.34
CA THR A 19 15.44 16.22 26.65
C THR A 19 14.93 15.83 28.04
N GLY A 20 13.62 15.86 28.23
CA GLY A 20 12.98 15.16 29.34
C GLY A 20 13.12 13.66 29.12
N THR A 21 13.92 12.98 29.94
CA THR A 21 13.96 11.53 29.97
C THR A 21 12.59 11.02 30.40
N VAL A 22 11.84 10.45 29.48
CA VAL A 22 10.57 9.77 29.78
C VAL A 22 10.94 8.46 30.47
N PHE A 23 10.78 8.39 31.79
CA PHE A 23 10.78 7.11 32.47
C PHE A 23 9.47 6.43 32.10
N ALA A 24 9.53 5.36 31.30
CA ALA A 24 8.42 4.44 31.13
C ALA A 24 8.09 3.87 32.51
N GLN A 25 7.05 4.39 33.15
CA GLN A 25 6.48 3.78 34.34
C GLN A 25 5.80 2.50 33.87
N GLU A 26 6.26 1.34 34.36
CA GLU A 26 5.57 0.07 34.14
C GLU A 26 4.17 0.19 34.75
N THR A 27 3.18 0.45 33.90
CA THR A 27 1.78 0.39 34.28
C THR A 27 1.42 -1.08 34.43
N THR A 28 1.16 -1.52 35.65
CA THR A 28 0.53 -2.83 35.87
C THR A 28 -0.80 -2.82 35.12
N PRO A 29 -1.05 -3.78 34.22
CA PRO A 29 -2.26 -3.79 33.43
C PRO A 29 -3.46 -3.94 34.38
N THR A 30 -4.44 -3.07 34.23
CA THR A 30 -5.67 -3.10 35.03
C THR A 30 -6.55 -4.27 34.58
N PRO A 31 -7.07 -5.09 35.51
CA PRO A 31 -7.98 -6.18 35.17
C PRO A 31 -9.15 -5.73 34.29
N ILE A 32 -9.52 -6.58 33.34
CA ILE A 32 -10.69 -6.39 32.48
C ILE A 32 -11.90 -6.90 33.25
N THR A 33 -12.83 -6.02 33.59
CA THR A 33 -14.06 -6.37 34.32
C THR A 33 -15.29 -6.07 33.48
N GLY A 34 -16.22 -7.01 33.39
CA GLY A 34 -17.46 -6.79 32.66
C GLY A 34 -18.48 -7.92 32.84
N THR A 35 -19.68 -7.68 32.32
CA THR A 35 -20.74 -8.68 32.20
C THR A 35 -20.60 -9.40 30.86
N VAL A 36 -20.55 -10.74 30.89
CA VAL A 36 -20.42 -11.56 29.68
C VAL A 36 -21.71 -11.48 28.86
N GLU A 37 -21.59 -11.06 27.60
CA GLU A 37 -22.70 -11.03 26.64
C GLU A 37 -22.75 -12.28 25.77
N SER A 38 -21.58 -12.78 25.35
CA SER A 38 -21.47 -13.97 24.51
C SER A 38 -20.16 -14.71 24.79
N VAL A 39 -20.19 -16.02 24.55
CA VAL A 39 -19.03 -16.90 24.60
C VAL A 39 -19.12 -17.83 23.39
N THR A 40 -18.06 -17.86 22.59
CA THR A 40 -17.93 -18.74 21.42
C THR A 40 -16.64 -19.55 21.56
N VAL A 41 -16.70 -20.82 21.20
CA VAL A 41 -15.53 -21.71 21.19
C VAL A 41 -15.11 -21.92 19.74
N GLU A 42 -13.87 -21.59 19.43
CA GLU A 42 -13.29 -21.76 18.10
C GLU A 42 -12.09 -22.69 18.20
N THR A 43 -11.93 -23.56 17.21
CA THR A 43 -10.78 -24.45 17.11
C THR A 43 -10.12 -24.21 15.78
N ASP A 44 -8.85 -23.80 15.82
CA ASP A 44 -8.03 -23.64 14.62
C ASP A 44 -7.84 -25.01 13.95
N ALA A 45 -8.27 -25.12 12.70
CA ALA A 45 -8.20 -26.36 11.93
C ALA A 45 -6.76 -26.79 11.56
N THR A 46 -5.82 -25.85 11.60
CA THR A 46 -4.40 -26.01 11.24
C THR A 46 -3.57 -26.41 12.45
N THR A 47 -3.72 -25.69 13.55
CA THR A 47 -2.94 -25.92 14.78
C THR A 47 -3.62 -26.88 15.75
N GLY A 48 -4.95 -27.00 15.67
CA GLY A 48 -5.77 -27.76 16.61
C GLY A 48 -5.95 -27.06 17.95
N GLU A 49 -5.52 -25.80 18.08
CA GLU A 49 -5.68 -25.02 19.31
C GLU A 49 -7.12 -24.53 19.45
N THR A 50 -7.67 -24.64 20.66
CA THR A 50 -9.01 -24.15 20.99
C THR A 50 -8.92 -22.84 21.74
N ILE A 51 -9.50 -21.80 21.15
CA ILE A 51 -9.64 -20.47 21.74
C ILE A 51 -11.11 -20.24 22.13
N VAL A 52 -11.30 -19.43 23.17
CA VAL A 52 -12.62 -19.01 23.64
C VAL A 52 -12.76 -17.51 23.46
N VAL A 53 -13.63 -17.11 22.56
CA VAL A 53 -13.94 -15.70 22.26
C VAL A 53 -15.04 -15.24 23.19
N VAL A 54 -14.78 -14.21 23.98
CA VAL A 54 -15.71 -13.71 25.01
C VAL A 54 -16.00 -12.24 24.74
N THR A 55 -17.27 -11.89 24.55
CA THR A 55 -17.70 -10.48 24.49
C THR A 55 -18.22 -10.06 25.86
N LEU A 56 -17.73 -8.92 26.36
CA LEU A 56 -18.01 -8.37 27.68
C LEU A 56 -18.51 -6.94 27.54
N THR A 57 -19.43 -6.53 28.42
CA THR A 57 -19.82 -5.13 28.58
C THR A 57 -19.42 -4.63 29.96
N ASP A 58 -18.62 -3.56 29.99
CA ASP A 58 -18.17 -2.93 31.24
C ASP A 58 -19.30 -2.13 31.92
N ASP A 59 -19.01 -1.58 33.11
CA ASP A 59 -19.96 -0.76 33.88
C ASP A 59 -20.32 0.58 33.19
N LEU A 60 -19.55 0.99 32.18
CA LEU A 60 -19.80 2.18 31.35
C LEU A 60 -20.65 1.86 30.11
N GLY A 61 -20.97 0.58 29.88
CA GLY A 61 -21.68 0.13 28.69
C GLY A 61 -20.80 -0.06 27.46
N THR A 62 -19.47 -0.07 27.62
CA THR A 62 -18.51 -0.34 26.55
C THR A 62 -18.40 -1.84 26.35
N THR A 63 -18.60 -2.29 25.11
CA THR A 63 -18.40 -3.68 24.71
C THR A 63 -16.94 -3.91 24.31
N GLN A 64 -16.37 -5.02 24.74
CA GLN A 64 -15.05 -5.48 24.28
C GLN A 64 -15.05 -6.99 24.07
N THR A 65 -14.27 -7.45 23.09
CA THR A 65 -14.07 -8.87 22.80
C THR A 65 -12.67 -9.28 23.21
N VAL A 66 -12.53 -10.40 23.90
CA VAL A 66 -11.25 -10.96 24.33
C VAL A 66 -11.16 -12.43 23.97
N ASN A 67 -9.97 -12.87 23.58
CA ASN A 67 -9.69 -14.26 23.28
C ASN A 67 -8.94 -14.89 24.44
N LEU A 68 -9.43 -16.01 24.94
CA LEU A 68 -8.90 -16.71 26.09
C LEU A 68 -8.47 -18.11 25.70
N SER A 69 -7.43 -18.62 26.35
CA SER A 69 -7.13 -20.06 26.30
C SER A 69 -8.28 -20.87 26.90
N LEU A 70 -8.45 -22.10 26.43
CA LEU A 70 -9.41 -23.04 27.00
C LEU A 70 -9.23 -23.22 28.52
N GLU A 71 -7.97 -23.27 28.99
CA GLU A 71 -7.65 -23.38 30.42
C GLU A 71 -8.16 -22.17 31.21
N THR A 72 -7.88 -20.95 30.72
CA THR A 72 -8.31 -19.71 31.36
C THR A 72 -9.84 -19.62 31.38
N ALA A 73 -10.50 -19.88 30.25
CA ALA A 73 -11.96 -19.85 30.16
C ALA A 73 -12.63 -20.90 31.07
N THR A 74 -12.04 -22.08 31.23
CA THR A 74 -12.52 -23.11 32.15
C THR A 74 -12.35 -22.66 33.61
N SER A 75 -11.21 -22.02 33.94
CA SER A 75 -10.96 -21.50 35.29
C SER A 75 -11.93 -20.40 35.71
N LEU A 76 -12.38 -19.60 34.73
CA LEU A 76 -13.40 -18.56 34.90
C LEU A 76 -14.83 -19.11 34.89
N GLY A 77 -15.02 -20.41 34.63
CA GLY A 77 -16.34 -21.05 34.56
C GLY A 77 -17.17 -20.66 33.33
N LEU A 78 -16.52 -20.14 32.28
CA LEU A 78 -17.17 -19.73 31.04
C LEU A 78 -17.49 -20.92 30.14
N VAL A 79 -16.66 -21.96 30.19
CA VAL A 79 -16.81 -23.20 29.42
C VAL A 79 -16.60 -24.41 30.31
N THR A 80 -17.13 -25.55 29.89
CA THR A 80 -16.90 -26.86 30.50
C THR A 80 -16.46 -27.85 29.43
N THR A 81 -15.37 -28.57 29.70
CA THR A 81 -14.89 -29.65 28.83
C THR A 81 -15.30 -31.00 29.42
N ASP A 82 -15.97 -31.83 28.63
CA ASP A 82 -16.30 -33.19 29.02
C ASP A 82 -15.03 -34.03 29.07
N ALA A 83 -14.71 -34.58 30.24
CA ALA A 83 -13.48 -35.34 30.47
C ALA A 83 -13.41 -36.68 29.69
N THR A 84 -14.53 -37.15 29.14
CA THR A 84 -14.66 -38.42 28.41
C THR A 84 -14.58 -38.20 26.91
N THR A 85 -15.26 -37.18 26.39
CA THR A 85 -15.31 -36.89 24.94
C THR A 85 -14.30 -35.84 24.50
N GLY A 86 -13.81 -35.01 25.42
CA GLY A 86 -12.99 -33.84 25.11
C GLY A 86 -13.80 -32.69 24.49
N GLU A 87 -15.12 -32.80 24.42
CA GLU A 87 -15.99 -31.77 23.85
C GLU A 87 -16.10 -30.59 24.82
N THR A 88 -15.85 -29.39 24.31
CA THR A 88 -15.99 -28.15 25.08
C THR A 88 -17.34 -27.52 24.78
N THR A 89 -18.08 -27.19 25.84
CA THR A 89 -19.40 -26.57 25.77
C THR A 89 -19.40 -25.27 26.57
N VAL A 90 -20.15 -24.28 26.11
CA VAL A 90 -20.35 -23.02 26.84
C VAL A 90 -21.20 -23.30 28.08
N SER A 91 -20.81 -22.74 29.23
CA SER A 91 -21.58 -22.89 30.46
C SER A 91 -22.89 -22.10 30.39
N ASP A 92 -24.01 -22.71 30.80
CA ASP A 92 -25.32 -22.06 30.84
C ASP A 92 -25.35 -20.81 31.76
N THR A 93 -24.41 -20.72 32.70
CA THR A 93 -24.28 -19.57 33.60
C THR A 93 -23.27 -18.52 33.13
N ALA A 94 -22.62 -18.74 31.98
CA ALA A 94 -21.58 -17.83 31.49
C ALA A 94 -22.19 -16.48 31.09
N VAL A 95 -23.22 -16.49 30.24
CA VAL A 95 -23.87 -15.26 29.76
C VAL A 95 -24.63 -14.59 30.91
N GLY A 96 -24.39 -13.29 31.09
CA GLY A 96 -24.95 -12.48 32.18
C GLY A 96 -24.18 -12.56 33.49
N SER A 97 -23.10 -13.34 33.56
CA SER A 97 -22.18 -13.33 34.72
C SER A 97 -21.19 -12.18 34.64
N THR A 98 -20.77 -11.68 35.80
CA THR A 98 -19.66 -10.71 35.90
C THR A 98 -18.35 -11.47 36.06
N VAL A 99 -17.35 -11.15 35.24
CA VAL A 99 -16.02 -11.76 35.31
C VAL A 99 -14.93 -10.69 35.40
N GLU A 100 -13.81 -11.09 35.99
CA GLU A 100 -12.56 -10.32 36.04
C GLU A 100 -11.48 -11.13 35.34
N ILE A 101 -10.93 -10.57 34.26
CA ILE A 101 -9.95 -11.21 33.38
C ILE A 101 -8.61 -10.51 33.56
N ASP A 102 -7.57 -11.31 33.82
CA ASP A 102 -6.20 -10.82 33.83
C ASP A 102 -5.79 -10.50 32.38
N PRO A 103 -5.41 -9.24 32.06
CA PRO A 103 -5.05 -8.85 30.70
C PRO A 103 -3.85 -9.62 30.16
N THR A 104 -3.00 -10.18 31.02
CA THR A 104 -1.87 -11.03 30.61
C THR A 104 -2.28 -12.42 30.12
N THR A 105 -3.52 -12.83 30.40
CA THR A 105 -4.09 -14.12 29.97
C THR A 105 -4.92 -14.02 28.70
N VAL A 106 -5.17 -12.79 28.24
CA VAL A 106 -5.80 -12.54 26.94
C VAL A 106 -4.78 -12.94 25.89
N ILE A 107 -5.11 -13.99 25.14
CA ILE A 107 -4.40 -14.29 23.90
C ILE A 107 -4.76 -13.14 22.98
N GLY A 108 -3.77 -12.45 22.42
CA GLY A 108 -4.03 -11.46 21.38
C GLY A 108 -4.92 -12.14 20.37
N GLY A 109 -6.19 -11.72 20.31
CA GLY A 109 -7.02 -12.18 19.22
C GLY A 109 -6.32 -11.73 17.96
N ASP A 110 -6.40 -12.55 16.90
CA ASP A 110 -6.22 -12.01 15.57
C ASP A 110 -7.10 -10.76 15.56
N GLU A 111 -6.47 -9.58 15.65
CA GLU A 111 -7.13 -8.30 15.45
C GLU A 111 -7.96 -8.57 14.21
N GLU A 112 -9.29 -8.37 14.28
CA GLU A 112 -10.17 -8.56 13.12
C GLU A 112 -9.36 -8.13 11.92
N GLU A 113 -8.90 -9.08 11.09
CA GLU A 113 -7.93 -8.75 10.04
C GLU A 113 -8.73 -7.80 9.16
N GLU A 114 -8.58 -6.49 9.38
CA GLU A 114 -9.31 -5.49 8.65
C GLU A 114 -8.98 -5.82 7.21
N GLU A 115 -10.00 -6.23 6.43
CA GLU A 115 -9.80 -6.84 5.12
C GLU A 115 -8.75 -6.04 4.38
N GLN A 116 -7.51 -6.56 4.36
CA GLN A 116 -6.39 -5.73 3.97
C GLN A 116 -6.65 -5.32 2.54
N HIS A 117 -6.41 -4.05 2.23
CA HIS A 117 -6.66 -3.58 0.88
C HIS A 117 -5.81 -4.44 -0.07
N PRO A 118 -6.40 -5.15 -1.03
CA PRO A 118 -5.70 -6.23 -1.75
C PRO A 118 -4.48 -5.73 -2.51
N VAL A 119 -4.52 -4.48 -2.96
CA VAL A 119 -3.38 -3.82 -3.62
C VAL A 119 -2.34 -3.34 -2.60
N GLY A 120 -2.76 -2.87 -1.43
CA GLY A 120 -1.83 -2.45 -0.38
C GLY A 120 -1.03 -3.63 0.15
N SER A 121 -1.72 -4.74 0.42
CA SER A 121 -1.12 -6.00 0.86
C SER A 121 -0.13 -6.55 -0.17
N ALA A 122 -0.54 -6.65 -1.45
CA ALA A 122 0.35 -7.13 -2.52
C ALA A 122 1.60 -6.26 -2.74
N LEU A 123 1.46 -4.93 -2.61
CA LEU A 123 2.62 -4.03 -2.72
C LEU A 123 3.56 -4.17 -1.51
N SER A 124 3.01 -4.29 -0.31
CA SER A 124 3.78 -4.53 0.91
C SER A 124 4.55 -5.83 0.80
N GLU A 125 3.87 -6.92 0.45
CA GLU A 125 4.50 -8.23 0.27
C GLU A 125 5.66 -8.16 -0.73
N PHE A 126 5.44 -7.56 -1.91
CA PHE A 126 6.44 -7.49 -2.96
C PHE A 126 7.66 -6.61 -2.62
N PHE A 127 7.45 -5.47 -1.95
CA PHE A 127 8.53 -4.50 -1.69
C PHE A 127 9.10 -4.57 -0.27
N SER A 128 8.50 -5.35 0.64
CA SER A 128 8.96 -5.51 2.02
C SER A 128 10.40 -6.03 2.10
N GLU A 129 10.75 -7.05 1.31
CA GLU A 129 12.09 -7.64 1.33
C GLU A 129 13.15 -6.69 0.76
N SER A 130 12.80 -5.92 -0.28
CA SER A 130 13.75 -5.06 -1.00
C SER A 130 13.93 -3.68 -0.39
N LEU A 131 12.84 -3.08 0.12
CA LEU A 131 12.82 -1.69 0.60
C LEU A 131 12.40 -1.55 2.06
N GLY A 132 12.03 -2.64 2.74
CA GLY A 132 11.55 -2.60 4.12
C GLY A 132 10.24 -1.83 4.30
N VAL A 133 9.43 -1.71 3.23
CA VAL A 133 8.15 -0.99 3.27
C VAL A 133 7.04 -1.93 3.71
N ASP A 134 6.37 -1.57 4.81
CA ASP A 134 5.23 -2.30 5.36
C ASP A 134 3.88 -1.80 4.83
N TYR A 135 2.83 -2.55 5.18
CA TYR A 135 1.46 -2.30 4.75
C TYR A 135 0.95 -0.97 5.28
N GLU A 136 1.25 -0.66 6.54
CA GLU A 136 0.86 0.56 7.23
C GLU A 136 1.43 1.79 6.53
N THR A 137 2.68 1.73 6.08
CA THR A 137 3.32 2.81 5.31
C THR A 137 2.61 3.03 3.97
N ILE A 138 2.28 1.95 3.25
CA ILE A 138 1.57 2.05 1.96
C ILE A 138 0.18 2.64 2.15
N MET A 139 -0.56 2.18 3.17
CA MET A 139 -1.90 2.67 3.46
C MET A 139 -1.90 4.11 3.97
N GLY A 140 -0.92 4.51 4.78
CA GLY A 140 -0.75 5.90 5.19
C GLY A 140 -0.63 6.85 4.01
N TYR A 141 0.19 6.51 3.01
CA TYR A 141 0.29 7.29 1.79
C TYR A 141 -0.98 7.28 0.94
N HIS A 142 -1.67 6.15 0.90
CA HIS A 142 -2.94 6.04 0.20
C HIS A 142 -3.99 6.98 0.81
N ASP A 143 -4.07 7.02 2.13
CA ASP A 143 -5.01 7.85 2.88
C ASP A 143 -4.67 9.34 2.78
N ASP A 144 -3.39 9.67 2.61
CA ASP A 144 -2.92 11.02 2.25
C ASP A 144 -3.25 11.43 0.79
N GLY A 145 -3.89 10.53 0.04
CA GLY A 145 -4.42 10.79 -1.29
C GLY A 145 -3.53 10.30 -2.44
N ALA A 146 -2.45 9.55 -2.16
CA ALA A 146 -1.67 8.92 -3.21
C ALA A 146 -2.40 7.68 -3.75
N GLY A 147 -2.83 7.69 -5.00
CA GLY A 147 -3.39 6.47 -5.61
C GLY A 147 -2.36 5.34 -5.67
N PHE A 148 -2.77 4.08 -5.52
CA PHE A 148 -1.86 2.91 -5.54
C PHE A 148 -0.92 2.86 -6.76
N GLY A 149 -1.38 3.31 -7.93
CA GLY A 149 -0.53 3.37 -9.13
C GLY A 149 0.62 4.37 -9.00
N VAL A 150 0.49 5.40 -8.18
CA VAL A 150 1.57 6.35 -7.84
C VAL A 150 2.52 5.71 -6.84
N ILE A 151 1.99 5.10 -5.79
CA ILE A 151 2.76 4.40 -4.76
C ILE A 151 3.63 3.30 -5.41
N ALA A 152 3.03 2.45 -6.24
CA ALA A 152 3.75 1.40 -6.96
C ALA A 152 4.86 1.95 -7.89
N GLN A 153 4.61 3.08 -8.56
CA GLN A 153 5.65 3.72 -9.38
C GLN A 153 6.78 4.30 -8.53
N ALA A 154 6.48 4.87 -7.37
CA ALA A 154 7.48 5.40 -6.45
C ALA A 154 8.34 4.27 -5.88
N LEU A 155 7.73 3.18 -5.41
CA LEU A 155 8.43 1.98 -4.94
C LEU A 155 9.37 1.43 -6.01
N TRP A 156 8.86 1.22 -7.23
CA TRP A 156 9.66 0.70 -8.33
C TRP A 156 10.83 1.62 -8.72
N ILE A 157 10.61 2.93 -8.77
CA ILE A 157 11.69 3.89 -9.03
C ILE A 157 12.74 3.85 -7.91
N THR A 158 12.30 3.73 -6.65
CA THR A 158 13.19 3.65 -5.50
C THR A 158 14.10 2.43 -5.61
N THR A 159 13.53 1.25 -5.90
CA THR A 159 14.31 0.03 -6.17
C THR A 159 15.28 0.23 -7.33
N ARG A 160 14.87 0.93 -8.39
CA ARG A 160 15.74 1.16 -9.55
C ARG A 160 16.91 2.09 -9.27
N MET A 161 16.73 3.02 -8.33
CA MET A 161 17.76 3.95 -7.87
C MET A 161 18.62 3.37 -6.75
N ASP A 162 18.45 2.09 -6.40
CA ASP A 162 19.09 1.44 -5.24
C ASP A 162 18.88 2.27 -3.96
N GLY A 163 17.68 2.83 -3.83
CA GLY A 163 17.28 3.68 -2.71
C GLY A 163 16.64 2.91 -1.58
N ASP A 164 16.38 3.61 -0.49
CA ASP A 164 15.75 3.10 0.71
C ASP A 164 14.34 3.69 0.90
N THR A 165 13.74 3.38 2.04
CA THR A 165 12.45 3.92 2.44
C THR A 165 12.44 5.46 2.42
N GLU A 166 13.52 6.14 2.82
CA GLU A 166 13.57 7.61 2.80
C GLU A 166 13.47 8.18 1.38
N LEU A 167 14.13 7.55 0.40
CA LEU A 167 13.98 7.94 -1.00
C LEU A 167 12.57 7.68 -1.50
N PHE A 168 11.96 6.55 -1.15
CA PHE A 168 10.56 6.26 -1.48
C PHE A 168 9.62 7.34 -0.95
N GLN A 169 9.73 7.70 0.33
CA GLN A 169 8.94 8.74 0.96
C GLN A 169 9.12 10.09 0.23
N THR A 170 10.37 10.47 -0.04
CA THR A 170 10.72 11.68 -0.78
C THR A 170 10.05 11.72 -2.17
N ILE A 171 9.99 10.59 -2.87
CA ILE A 171 9.37 10.48 -4.19
C ILE A 171 7.85 10.64 -4.11
N VAL A 172 7.19 10.02 -3.12
CA VAL A 172 5.75 10.14 -2.93
C VAL A 172 5.37 11.59 -2.57
N ASP A 173 6.10 12.20 -1.63
CA ASP A 173 5.88 13.58 -1.21
C ASP A 173 6.07 14.57 -2.35
N ALA A 174 7.14 14.40 -3.15
CA ALA A 174 7.39 15.21 -4.33
C ALA A 174 6.26 15.06 -5.37
N LYS A 175 5.66 13.88 -5.45
CA LYS A 175 4.57 13.59 -6.37
C LYS A 175 3.24 14.23 -5.93
N LEU A 176 2.94 14.20 -4.64
CA LEU A 176 1.76 14.82 -4.05
C LEU A 176 1.84 16.35 -4.05
N SER A 177 3.00 16.89 -3.65
CA SER A 177 3.24 18.34 -3.59
C SER A 177 3.50 18.97 -4.97
N GLY A 178 4.05 18.20 -5.90
CA GLY A 178 4.57 18.70 -7.17
C GLY A 178 5.95 19.36 -7.06
N ASP A 179 6.59 19.35 -5.89
CA ASP A 179 7.94 19.87 -5.66
C ASP A 179 8.97 18.76 -5.67
N TYR A 180 9.85 18.79 -6.66
CA TYR A 180 10.88 17.77 -6.91
C TYR A 180 12.28 18.23 -6.50
N SER A 181 12.39 19.39 -5.84
CA SER A 181 13.69 19.98 -5.48
C SER A 181 14.49 19.14 -4.49
N ALA A 182 13.83 18.29 -3.69
CA ALA A 182 14.47 17.36 -2.78
C ALA A 182 15.17 16.19 -3.49
N ILE A 183 14.84 15.92 -4.75
CA ILE A 183 15.39 14.81 -5.52
C ILE A 183 16.59 15.31 -6.33
N THR A 184 17.73 14.63 -6.16
CA THR A 184 18.96 14.91 -6.92
C THR A 184 19.23 13.76 -7.88
N LEU A 185 19.33 14.06 -9.17
CA LEU A 185 19.70 13.09 -10.21
C LEU A 185 21.21 12.87 -10.26
N GLU A 186 21.66 11.85 -10.98
CA GLU A 186 23.09 11.53 -11.17
C GLU A 186 23.90 12.69 -11.78
N ASP A 187 23.26 13.53 -12.60
CA ASP A 187 23.89 14.73 -13.18
C ASP A 187 23.94 15.93 -12.23
N GLY A 188 23.51 15.74 -10.97
CA GLY A 188 23.47 16.75 -9.92
C GLY A 188 22.33 17.75 -10.08
N THR A 189 21.43 17.56 -11.04
CA THR A 189 20.26 18.43 -11.23
C THR A 189 19.02 17.89 -10.53
N SER A 190 18.06 18.76 -10.24
CA SER A 190 16.74 18.38 -9.75
C SER A 190 15.72 18.39 -10.90
N PRO A 191 14.85 17.37 -11.01
CA PRO A 191 13.82 17.36 -12.04
C PRO A 191 12.79 18.45 -11.76
N ALA A 192 12.20 19.06 -12.80
CA ALA A 192 11.17 20.08 -12.62
C ALA A 192 9.75 19.49 -12.50
N ASN A 193 9.57 18.21 -12.85
CA ASN A 193 8.29 17.50 -12.79
C ASN A 193 8.49 15.98 -12.91
N TRP A 194 7.42 15.23 -12.62
CA TRP A 194 7.37 13.77 -12.73
C TRP A 194 7.87 13.20 -14.07
N GLY A 195 7.49 13.84 -15.19
CA GLY A 195 7.87 13.36 -16.52
C GLY A 195 9.37 13.46 -16.76
N GLN A 196 10.00 14.54 -16.29
CA GLN A 196 11.45 14.70 -16.33
C GLN A 196 12.15 13.73 -15.39
N PHE A 197 11.61 13.55 -14.17
CA PHE A 197 12.15 12.60 -13.21
C PHE A 197 12.17 11.17 -13.77
N LYS A 198 11.02 10.67 -14.23
CA LYS A 198 10.91 9.35 -14.88
C LYS A 198 11.84 9.22 -16.08
N LYS A 199 11.93 10.25 -16.92
CA LYS A 199 12.79 10.22 -18.10
C LYS A 199 14.27 10.16 -17.74
N ALA A 200 14.68 10.79 -16.63
CA ALA A 200 16.05 10.74 -16.16
C ALA A 200 16.42 9.32 -15.69
N ILE A 201 15.51 8.64 -14.98
CA ILE A 201 15.71 7.26 -14.50
C ILE A 201 15.64 6.25 -15.64
N LEU A 202 14.74 6.45 -16.61
CA LEU A 202 14.52 5.53 -17.74
C LEU A 202 15.44 5.78 -18.94
N LYS A 203 16.41 6.70 -18.83
CA LYS A 203 17.37 6.99 -19.91
C LYS A 203 18.33 5.79 -20.07
N GLY A 204 17.92 4.79 -20.83
CA GLY A 204 18.74 3.63 -21.17
C GLY A 204 17.93 2.37 -21.51
N GLU A 205 16.70 2.27 -21.02
CA GLU A 205 15.90 1.04 -21.14
C GLU A 205 14.47 1.37 -21.59
N THR A 206 14.20 1.23 -22.87
CA THR A 206 12.86 1.42 -23.45
C THR A 206 11.92 0.24 -23.23
N ASN A 207 12.39 -0.85 -22.60
CA ASN A 207 11.71 -2.16 -22.62
C ASN A 207 11.29 -2.69 -21.23
N ASN A 208 11.57 -1.96 -20.15
CA ASN A 208 11.27 -2.42 -18.78
C ASN A 208 10.21 -1.51 -18.14
N SER A 209 8.98 -1.55 -18.66
CA SER A 209 7.88 -0.86 -18.01
C SER A 209 7.40 -1.69 -16.79
N LEU A 210 6.82 -1.01 -15.79
CA LEU A 210 6.23 -1.67 -14.61
C LEU A 210 5.24 -2.79 -15.00
N GLY A 211 4.57 -2.67 -16.16
CA GLY A 211 3.68 -3.69 -16.69
C GLY A 211 4.39 -4.93 -17.23
N ASP A 212 5.63 -4.81 -17.71
CA ASP A 212 6.43 -5.95 -18.20
C ASP A 212 7.00 -6.76 -17.03
N VAL A 213 7.36 -6.09 -15.95
CA VAL A 213 7.81 -6.72 -14.69
C VAL A 213 6.63 -7.43 -14.01
N MET A 214 5.47 -6.76 -13.87
CA MET A 214 4.27 -7.38 -13.28
C MET A 214 3.65 -8.51 -14.12
N SER A 215 3.94 -8.57 -15.42
CA SER A 215 3.51 -9.69 -16.28
C SER A 215 4.51 -10.83 -16.37
N GLY A 216 5.61 -10.78 -15.60
CA GLY A 216 6.65 -11.81 -15.60
C GLY A 216 7.48 -11.88 -16.88
N LYS A 217 7.45 -10.82 -17.71
CA LYS A 217 8.23 -10.73 -18.97
C LYS A 217 9.59 -10.05 -18.81
N GLY A 218 9.88 -9.50 -17.63
CA GLY A 218 11.08 -8.70 -17.35
C GLY A 218 12.40 -9.47 -17.20
N GLU A 219 12.37 -10.81 -17.08
CA GLU A 219 13.59 -11.62 -17.10
C GLU A 219 13.74 -12.33 -18.45
N SER A 220 14.41 -11.67 -19.40
CA SER A 220 15.07 -12.37 -20.51
C SER A 220 16.27 -11.56 -20.97
N GLY A 221 17.35 -11.66 -20.19
CA GLY A 221 18.70 -11.33 -20.63
C GLY A 221 19.50 -12.60 -20.85
N GLU A 222 19.90 -12.82 -22.10
CA GLU A 222 20.97 -13.72 -22.58
C GLU A 222 20.68 -15.24 -22.60
N ASP A 223 20.34 -15.76 -23.79
CA ASP A 223 21.03 -16.96 -24.29
C ASP A 223 21.08 -16.95 -25.84
N GLU A 224 22.30 -16.99 -26.39
CA GLU A 224 22.53 -17.34 -27.79
C GLU A 224 22.44 -18.87 -27.90
N GLY A 225 21.42 -19.40 -28.55
CA GLY A 225 21.34 -20.84 -28.79
C GLY A 225 20.23 -21.24 -29.75
N GLU A 226 20.61 -21.62 -30.97
CA GLU A 226 19.77 -22.31 -31.94
C GLU A 226 19.14 -23.59 -31.37
N GLY A 227 17.88 -23.87 -31.71
CA GLY A 227 17.30 -25.21 -31.54
C GLY A 227 15.80 -25.21 -31.36
N ALA A 228 15.08 -25.44 -32.45
CA ALA A 228 13.66 -25.77 -32.45
C ALA A 228 13.33 -26.97 -31.53
N GLU A 229 12.17 -26.94 -30.87
CA GLU A 229 11.07 -27.86 -31.19
C GLU A 229 9.72 -27.27 -30.72
N THR A 230 8.75 -27.44 -31.61
CA THR A 230 7.34 -27.08 -31.57
C THR A 230 6.50 -28.00 -30.69
N LEU A 231 5.29 -27.52 -30.36
CA LEU A 231 3.96 -28.18 -30.22
C LEU A 231 3.27 -27.70 -28.92
N ASN A 232 2.03 -27.22 -28.88
CA ASN A 232 0.97 -27.25 -29.87
C ASN A 232 -0.06 -26.12 -29.66
N GLU A 233 -0.75 -25.85 -30.75
CA GLU A 233 -1.81 -24.89 -31.02
C GLU A 233 -3.06 -25.04 -30.13
N GLU A 234 -3.73 -23.92 -29.87
CA GLU A 234 -5.17 -23.81 -30.13
C GLU A 234 -5.50 -22.37 -30.57
N ALA A 235 -5.70 -22.23 -31.88
CA ALA A 235 -6.10 -21.01 -32.55
C ALA A 235 -7.60 -21.08 -32.85
N HIS A 236 -8.35 -20.03 -32.50
CA HIS A 236 -9.65 -19.75 -33.10
C HIS A 236 -9.55 -18.49 -33.96
N GLY A 237 -9.63 -18.72 -35.27
CA GLY A 237 -9.30 -17.77 -36.32
C GLY A 237 -10.44 -16.87 -36.78
N ASN A 238 -10.00 -15.81 -37.45
CA ASN A 238 -10.76 -14.91 -38.30
C ASN A 238 -11.02 -15.55 -39.68
N PRO A 239 -12.24 -15.52 -40.25
CA PRO A 239 -12.44 -15.89 -41.65
C PRO A 239 -12.58 -14.64 -42.55
N ASN A 240 -11.64 -14.54 -43.50
CA ASN A 240 -11.78 -13.74 -44.70
C ASN A 240 -12.56 -14.57 -45.77
N LYS A 241 -13.44 -13.96 -46.55
CA LYS A 241 -14.05 -14.56 -47.76
C LYS A 241 -13.99 -13.59 -48.93
N ASP A 242 -13.60 -14.15 -50.06
CA ASP A 242 -13.15 -13.52 -51.31
C ASP A 242 -14.22 -12.84 -52.19
N LYS A 243 -13.75 -11.79 -52.87
CA LYS A 243 -13.99 -11.29 -54.26
C LYS A 243 -15.28 -11.67 -55.02
N GLU A 244 -15.96 -10.64 -55.53
CA GLU A 244 -16.21 -10.45 -56.97
C GLU A 244 -16.61 -8.99 -57.32
N ASP A 245 -16.64 -8.70 -58.62
CA ASP A 245 -16.19 -7.49 -59.33
C ASP A 245 -17.30 -6.46 -59.71
N LYS A 246 -16.84 -5.25 -60.12
CA LYS A 246 -17.45 -4.18 -60.94
C LYS A 246 -18.00 -2.89 -60.28
N GLY A 247 -17.23 -1.80 -60.45
CA GLY A 247 -17.68 -0.63 -61.22
C GLY A 247 -18.15 0.64 -60.47
N GLN A 248 -17.40 1.73 -60.74
CA GLN A 248 -17.80 3.15 -60.83
C GLN A 248 -17.61 4.12 -59.64
N ASP A 249 -16.61 4.99 -59.86
CA ASP A 249 -16.62 6.46 -59.72
C ASP A 249 -16.55 7.14 -58.34
N LYS A 250 -15.29 7.48 -57.95
CA LYS A 250 -14.70 8.81 -57.62
C LYS A 250 -15.57 9.95 -57.01
N PRO A 251 -14.95 11.02 -56.40
CA PRO A 251 -13.56 11.22 -55.98
C PRO A 251 -13.38 11.85 -54.56
N GLY A 252 -12.18 11.71 -54.00
CA GLY A 252 -11.70 12.44 -52.82
C GLY A 252 -11.33 13.89 -53.08
N LYS A 253 -11.07 14.65 -52.00
CA LYS A 253 -10.48 15.99 -52.09
C LYS A 253 -9.45 16.21 -50.99
N ASP A 254 -8.23 16.42 -51.47
CA ASP A 254 -6.97 16.62 -50.75
C ASP A 254 -6.87 17.95 -49.99
N LYS A 255 -6.02 17.90 -48.96
CA LYS A 255 -5.41 19.03 -48.25
C LYS A 255 -4.42 19.76 -49.17
N GLY A 256 -4.57 21.08 -49.30
CA GLY A 256 -3.61 21.97 -49.96
C GLY A 256 -2.86 22.84 -48.96
N ASN A 257 -1.53 22.70 -48.95
CA ASN A 257 -0.55 23.52 -48.23
C ASN A 257 0.04 24.56 -49.21
N GLY A 258 0.30 25.81 -48.81
CA GLY A 258 0.97 26.78 -49.71
C GLY A 258 1.07 28.22 -49.21
N ASN A 259 2.29 28.60 -48.83
CA ASN A 259 2.81 29.96 -48.60
C ASN A 259 2.57 30.93 -49.78
N GLY A 260 2.43 32.23 -49.49
CA GLY A 260 2.58 33.29 -50.50
C GLY A 260 2.38 34.72 -49.98
N ASN A 261 3.49 35.43 -49.76
CA ASN A 261 3.59 36.88 -49.54
C ASN A 261 2.96 37.68 -50.70
N GLY A 262 2.26 38.78 -50.41
CA GLY A 262 1.81 39.73 -51.43
C GLY A 262 1.29 41.05 -50.87
N LYS A 263 2.15 42.08 -50.86
CA LYS A 263 1.81 43.50 -50.66
C LYS A 263 0.78 43.96 -51.71
N GLY A 264 -0.26 44.66 -51.28
CA GLY A 264 -1.18 45.38 -52.16
C GLY A 264 -1.67 46.67 -51.50
N ASN A 265 -1.13 47.81 -51.94
CA ASN A 265 -1.62 49.15 -51.65
C ASN A 265 -2.97 49.38 -52.35
N GLY A 266 -3.95 49.97 -51.65
CA GLY A 266 -5.18 50.48 -52.25
C GLY A 266 -5.71 51.66 -51.45
N HIS A 267 -5.40 52.87 -51.92
CA HIS A 267 -6.03 54.13 -51.52
C HIS A 267 -7.47 54.19 -52.05
N GLY A 268 -8.40 54.68 -51.24
CA GLY A 268 -9.75 55.06 -51.66
C GLY A 268 -10.31 56.13 -50.72
N ASN A 269 -10.44 57.35 -51.25
CA ASN A 269 -10.95 58.57 -50.62
C ASN A 269 -12.48 58.69 -50.77
N GLY A 270 -13.09 59.44 -49.85
CA GLY A 270 -14.29 60.29 -50.03
C GLY A 270 -15.64 59.56 -50.02
N ASP A 271 -16.70 60.04 -49.39
CA ASP A 271 -17.05 61.30 -48.70
C ASP A 271 -18.07 60.98 -47.58
#